data_AF-A0A5B7AXA2-F1
#
_entry.id   AF-A0A5B7AXA2-F1
#
_cell.length_a   1.000
_cell.length_b   1.000
_cell.length_c   1.000
_cell.angle_alpha   90.00
_cell.angle_beta   90.00
_cell.angle_gamma   90.00
#
_symmetry.space_group_name_H-M   'P 1'
#
loop_
_entity.id
_entity.type
_entity.pdbx_description
1 polymer ?
#
loop_
_entity_poly.entity_id
_entity_poly.type
_entity_poly.pdbx_seq_one_letter_code
_entity_poly.pdbx_strand_id
1 'polypeptide(L)'
;MYISLSVCDQKDEHPSQSLSLNLTEMAKMLDDDSYDPDEVGSALDSALVTINGYRMKPKLAPLLRAIFSKHNDIAKGSSFQSISIRSSLLEIVFCICQKLQHIEFTHIIPDELKSMIDIVGDLKSANLEVGWLHQRLDEISEAMRLFMGYSTLNEAKTKIIEVTEREEKELEGYKAEMLMLQEKICSVEDKLAATKARAEKLNEKNKKKQIHLSVYCYFS
;
A
#
# COMPACT_ATOMS: atom_id res chain seq x y z
N MET A 1 4.52 -18.90 13.39
CA MET A 1 3.73 -17.83 14.05
C MET A 1 2.29 -18.06 13.61
N TYR A 2 1.46 -18.64 14.47
CA TYR A 2 0.10 -19.07 14.13
C TYR A 2 -0.83 -17.85 14.12
N ILE A 3 -1.55 -17.62 13.02
CA ILE A 3 -2.58 -16.58 12.93
C ILE A 3 -3.92 -17.21 13.34
N SER A 4 -4.49 -16.69 14.42
CA SER A 4 -5.85 -16.98 14.87
C SER A 4 -6.87 -16.52 13.83
N LEU A 5 -7.65 -17.45 13.28
CA LEU A 5 -8.94 -17.16 12.68
C LEU A 5 -9.90 -16.75 13.80
N SER A 6 -10.23 -15.46 13.87
CA SER A 6 -11.28 -14.94 14.75
C SER A 6 -12.63 -15.45 14.26
N VAL A 7 -13.06 -16.55 14.89
CA VAL A 7 -14.44 -17.02 14.89
C VAL A 7 -15.22 -16.15 15.87
N CYS A 8 -16.43 -15.75 15.47
CA CYS A 8 -17.35 -15.00 16.32
C CYS A 8 -17.55 -15.70 17.66
N ASP A 9 -17.30 -14.94 18.73
CA ASP A 9 -17.39 -15.33 20.13
C ASP A 9 -18.86 -15.53 20.53
N GLN A 10 -19.18 -16.73 21.02
CA GLN A 10 -20.21 -16.93 22.04
C GLN A 10 -19.64 -17.90 23.08
N LYS A 11 -19.30 -17.35 24.25
CA LYS A 11 -19.03 -18.09 25.49
C LYS A 11 -20.22 -18.96 25.86
N ASP A 12 -19.96 -20.25 26.08
CA ASP A 12 -20.60 -21.06 27.11
C ASP A 12 -19.62 -22.18 27.52
N GLU A 13 -19.15 -22.13 28.77
CA GLU A 13 -18.38 -23.20 29.39
C GLU A 13 -19.30 -24.41 29.62
N HIS A 14 -18.97 -25.55 29.02
CA HIS A 14 -19.51 -26.85 29.44
C HIS A 14 -18.37 -27.87 29.60
N PRO A 15 -18.40 -28.73 30.62
CA PRO A 15 -17.31 -29.63 30.93
C PRO A 15 -17.17 -30.70 29.86
N SER A 16 -15.94 -30.92 29.39
CA SER A 16 -15.59 -31.95 28.40
C SER A 16 -15.87 -33.35 28.95
N GLN A 17 -17.08 -33.87 28.73
CA GLN A 17 -17.36 -35.29 28.86
C GLN A 17 -16.84 -36.00 27.61
N SER A 18 -15.82 -36.82 27.78
CA SER A 18 -15.33 -37.71 26.72
C SER A 18 -16.39 -38.76 26.41
N LEU A 19 -17.09 -38.62 25.29
CA LEU A 19 -18.01 -39.64 24.78
C LEU A 19 -17.19 -40.75 24.13
N SER A 20 -16.75 -41.72 24.93
CA SER A 20 -16.31 -43.00 24.37
C SER A 20 -17.55 -43.77 23.94
N LEU A 21 -17.67 -44.10 22.66
CA LEU A 21 -18.79 -44.89 22.14
C LEU A 21 -18.73 -46.29 22.74
N ASN A 22 -19.50 -46.52 23.83
CA ASN A 22 -19.56 -47.81 24.49
C ASN A 22 -20.60 -48.69 23.79
N LEU A 23 -20.16 -49.83 23.25
CA LEU A 23 -21.02 -50.82 22.57
C LEU A 23 -22.21 -51.29 23.43
N THR A 24 -22.05 -51.25 24.75
CA THR A 24 -23.10 -51.60 25.73
C THR A 24 -24.30 -50.66 25.70
N GLU A 25 -24.13 -49.41 25.24
CA GLU A 25 -25.20 -48.42 25.15
C GLU A 25 -26.06 -48.64 23.90
N MET A 26 -25.46 -49.04 22.77
CA MET A 26 -26.20 -49.42 21.55
C MET A 26 -27.06 -50.66 21.76
N ALA A 27 -26.61 -51.63 22.56
CA ALA A 27 -27.38 -52.84 22.86
C ALA A 27 -28.64 -52.55 23.68
N LYS A 28 -28.63 -51.50 24.53
CA LYS A 28 -29.79 -51.10 25.33
C LYS A 28 -30.87 -50.39 24.53
N MET A 29 -30.54 -49.84 23.36
CA MET A 29 -31.49 -49.16 22.48
C MET A 29 -32.26 -50.11 21.54
N LEU A 30 -31.88 -51.39 21.47
CA LEU A 30 -32.55 -52.41 20.66
C LEU A 30 -33.73 -53.09 21.37
N ASP A 31 -33.90 -52.87 22.68
CA ASP A 31 -34.94 -53.50 23.49
C ASP A 31 -36.20 -52.62 23.68
N ASP A 32 -36.26 -51.44 23.07
CA ASP A 32 -37.40 -50.51 23.17
C ASP A 32 -38.11 -50.34 21.82
N ASP A 33 -39.04 -51.26 21.52
CA ASP A 33 -39.94 -51.20 20.36
C ASP A 33 -41.02 -50.12 20.55
N SER A 34 -40.62 -48.85 20.52
CA SER A 34 -41.52 -47.72 20.27
C SER A 34 -40.93 -46.79 19.21
N TYR A 35 -40.93 -47.28 17.98
CA TYR A 35 -40.55 -46.52 16.78
C TYR A 35 -41.64 -45.49 16.46
N ASP A 36 -41.49 -44.27 16.96
CA ASP A 36 -42.16 -43.09 16.41
C ASP A 36 -41.22 -42.47 15.34
N PRO A 37 -41.55 -42.54 14.04
CA PRO A 37 -40.61 -42.20 12.97
C PRO A 37 -40.40 -40.69 12.76
N ASP A 38 -40.99 -39.82 13.57
CA ASP A 38 -41.07 -38.38 13.27
C ASP A 38 -40.39 -37.47 14.32
N GLU A 39 -39.22 -37.79 14.89
CA GLU A 39 -38.53 -36.78 15.71
C GLU A 39 -37.00 -36.90 15.86
N VAL A 40 -36.24 -36.94 14.76
CA VAL A 40 -34.86 -36.41 14.78
C VAL A 40 -34.56 -35.63 13.50
N GLY A 41 -35.41 -34.65 13.21
CA GLY A 41 -35.06 -33.55 12.31
C GLY A 41 -34.15 -32.58 13.06
N SER A 42 -32.84 -32.74 12.90
CA SER A 42 -31.79 -31.86 13.44
C SER A 42 -32.19 -30.37 13.30
N ALA A 43 -32.54 -29.74 14.42
CA ALA A 43 -33.01 -28.35 14.50
C ALA A 43 -31.94 -27.29 14.13
N LEU A 44 -30.83 -27.71 13.52
CA LEU A 44 -29.78 -26.84 12.97
C LEU A 44 -29.80 -26.78 11.42
N ASP A 45 -30.62 -27.60 10.75
CA ASP A 45 -30.68 -27.69 9.27
C ASP A 45 -31.72 -26.74 8.65
N SER A 46 -32.40 -25.90 9.44
CA SER A 46 -33.64 -25.20 9.02
C SER A 46 -33.48 -24.02 8.06
N ALA A 47 -32.32 -23.80 7.44
CA ALA A 47 -32.19 -22.71 6.46
C ALA A 47 -31.16 -22.92 5.35
N LEU A 48 -30.54 -24.09 5.18
CA LEU A 48 -29.61 -24.31 4.07
C LEU A 48 -30.36 -24.63 2.79
N VAL A 49 -29.93 -24.05 1.68
CA VAL A 49 -30.43 -24.39 0.33
C VAL A 49 -29.43 -25.29 -0.36
N THR A 50 -29.93 -26.20 -1.18
CA THR A 50 -29.11 -27.09 -1.99
C THR A 50 -29.03 -26.57 -3.42
N ILE A 51 -27.82 -26.40 -3.93
CA ILE A 51 -27.55 -25.94 -5.30
C ILE A 51 -26.50 -26.85 -5.90
N ASN A 52 -26.85 -27.53 -6.98
CA ASN A 52 -25.98 -28.52 -7.65
C ASN A 52 -25.40 -29.57 -6.67
N GLY A 53 -26.16 -29.94 -5.63
CA GLY A 53 -25.74 -30.89 -4.60
C GLY A 53 -24.98 -30.30 -3.41
N TYR A 54 -24.62 -29.01 -3.44
CA TYR A 54 -23.94 -28.33 -2.33
C TYR A 54 -24.94 -27.66 -1.38
N ARG A 55 -24.77 -27.85 -0.06
CA ARG A 55 -25.61 -27.21 0.96
C ARG A 55 -24.98 -25.89 1.42
N MET A 56 -25.71 -24.79 1.36
CA MET A 56 -25.19 -23.47 1.77
C MET A 56 -26.27 -22.47 2.17
N LYS A 57 -25.83 -21.36 2.77
CA LYS A 57 -26.70 -20.27 3.21
C LYS A 57 -27.43 -19.63 2.01
N PRO A 58 -28.74 -19.29 2.11
CA PRO A 58 -29.53 -18.77 0.99
C PRO A 58 -28.94 -17.49 0.38
N LYS A 59 -28.33 -16.63 1.20
CA LYS A 59 -27.68 -15.38 0.75
C LYS A 59 -26.54 -15.60 -0.26
N LEU A 60 -25.92 -16.78 -0.27
CA LEU A 60 -24.81 -17.12 -1.16
C LEU A 60 -25.29 -17.78 -2.46
N ALA A 61 -26.55 -18.23 -2.50
CA ALA A 61 -27.14 -18.93 -3.63
C ALA A 61 -27.05 -18.20 -4.97
N PRO A 62 -27.31 -16.88 -5.05
CA PRO A 62 -27.19 -16.15 -6.33
C PRO A 62 -25.74 -16.09 -6.82
N LEU A 63 -24.80 -15.86 -5.90
CA LEU A 63 -23.38 -15.77 -6.22
C LEU A 63 -22.83 -17.12 -6.69
N LEU A 64 -23.21 -18.21 -6.02
CA LEU A 64 -22.82 -19.57 -6.46
C LEU A 64 -23.31 -19.83 -7.89
N ARG A 65 -24.58 -19.54 -8.18
CA ARG A 65 -25.13 -19.72 -9.53
C ARG A 65 -24.39 -18.88 -10.57
N ALA A 66 -24.05 -17.63 -10.24
CA ALA A 66 -23.28 -16.76 -11.13
C ALA A 66 -21.87 -17.32 -11.40
N ILE A 67 -21.18 -17.80 -10.36
CA ILE A 67 -19.85 -18.40 -10.50
C ILE A 67 -19.92 -19.68 -11.34
N PHE A 68 -20.86 -20.58 -11.05
CA PHE A 68 -21.00 -21.83 -11.82
C PHE A 68 -21.39 -21.58 -13.27
N SER A 69 -22.17 -20.53 -13.54
CA SER A 69 -22.50 -20.15 -14.92
C SER A 69 -21.28 -19.67 -15.71
N LYS A 70 -20.27 -19.10 -15.04
CA LYS A 70 -19.08 -18.54 -15.68
C LYS A 70 -17.87 -19.49 -15.67
N HIS A 71 -17.74 -20.28 -14.61
CA HIS A 71 -16.55 -21.07 -14.29
C HIS A 71 -16.83 -22.58 -14.16
N ASN A 72 -18.07 -23.01 -14.38
CA ASN A 72 -18.55 -24.36 -14.07
C ASN A 72 -18.42 -24.69 -12.57
N ASP A 73 -18.64 -25.95 -12.21
CA ASP A 73 -18.47 -26.41 -10.84
C ASP A 73 -16.98 -26.45 -10.46
N ILE A 74 -16.55 -25.42 -9.74
CA ILE A 74 -15.15 -25.22 -9.34
C ILE A 74 -14.66 -26.23 -8.29
N ALA A 75 -15.55 -27.00 -7.66
CA ALA A 75 -15.20 -28.00 -6.65
C ALA A 75 -15.26 -29.44 -7.20
N LYS A 76 -15.66 -29.63 -8.46
CA LYS A 76 -15.79 -30.94 -9.10
C LYS A 76 -14.47 -31.70 -9.19
N GLY A 77 -13.37 -31.00 -9.47
CA GLY A 77 -12.02 -31.56 -9.58
C GLY A 77 -11.24 -31.63 -8.26
N SER A 78 -11.84 -31.19 -7.15
CA SER A 78 -11.15 -31.09 -5.87
C SER A 78 -10.68 -32.44 -5.32
N SER A 79 -9.65 -32.41 -4.49
CA SER A 79 -9.13 -33.60 -3.81
C SER A 79 -10.11 -34.21 -2.78
N PHE A 80 -11.25 -33.56 -2.53
CA PHE A 80 -12.22 -33.96 -1.51
C PHE A 80 -13.49 -34.56 -2.11
N GLN A 81 -13.82 -35.77 -1.68
CA GLN A 81 -15.04 -36.46 -2.12
C GLN A 81 -16.29 -36.00 -1.33
N SER A 82 -16.11 -35.63 -0.06
CA SER A 82 -17.21 -35.20 0.81
C SER A 82 -17.88 -33.92 0.29
N ILE A 83 -19.19 -34.00 0.05
CA ILE A 83 -20.02 -32.84 -0.32
C ILE A 83 -19.97 -31.77 0.76
N SER A 84 -19.98 -32.17 2.04
CA SER A 84 -19.91 -31.23 3.16
C SER A 84 -18.59 -30.44 3.13
N ILE A 85 -17.45 -31.10 2.91
CA ILE A 85 -16.14 -30.42 2.82
C ILE A 85 -16.11 -29.47 1.62
N ARG A 86 -16.53 -29.95 0.44
CA ARG A 86 -16.58 -29.11 -0.76
C ARG A 86 -17.51 -27.90 -0.58
N SER A 87 -18.64 -28.06 0.12
CA SER A 87 -19.53 -26.96 0.46
C SER A 87 -18.85 -25.90 1.34
N SER A 88 -18.09 -26.33 2.36
CA SER A 88 -17.33 -25.41 3.22
C SER A 88 -16.23 -24.65 2.47
N LEU A 89 -15.51 -25.31 1.55
CA LEU A 89 -14.49 -24.64 0.74
C LEU A 89 -15.11 -23.63 -0.23
N LEU A 90 -16.26 -23.94 -0.82
CA LEU A 90 -17.03 -23.00 -1.63
C LEU A 90 -17.47 -21.78 -0.81
N GLU A 91 -17.87 -21.96 0.45
CA GLU A 91 -18.21 -20.84 1.35
C GLU A 91 -17.04 -19.88 1.54
N ILE A 92 -15.81 -20.37 1.66
CA ILE A 92 -14.60 -19.54 1.72
C ILE A 92 -14.43 -18.71 0.43
N VAL A 93 -14.57 -19.34 -0.74
CA VAL A 93 -14.50 -18.65 -2.04
C VAL A 93 -15.54 -17.52 -2.12
N PHE A 94 -16.77 -17.76 -1.65
CA PHE A 94 -17.81 -16.73 -1.65
C PHE A 94 -17.50 -15.58 -0.71
N CYS A 95 -17.01 -15.87 0.50
CA CYS A 95 -16.62 -14.84 1.45
C CYS A 95 -15.57 -13.89 0.84
N ILE A 96 -14.58 -14.42 0.13
CA ILE A 96 -13.58 -13.60 -0.58
C ILE A 96 -14.24 -12.79 -1.70
N CYS A 97 -15.07 -13.42 -2.54
CA CYS A 97 -15.75 -12.72 -3.63
C CYS A 97 -16.65 -11.58 -3.12
N GLN A 98 -17.39 -11.81 -2.04
CA GLN A 98 -18.23 -10.78 -1.42
C GLN A 98 -17.39 -9.63 -0.87
N LYS A 99 -16.28 -9.93 -0.18
CA LYS A 99 -15.37 -8.90 0.30
C LYS A 99 -14.86 -8.03 -0.85
N LEU A 100 -14.40 -8.66 -1.94
CA LEU A 100 -13.92 -7.92 -3.12
C LEU A 100 -15.01 -7.10 -3.82
N GLN A 101 -16.29 -7.49 -3.71
CA GLN A 101 -17.42 -6.74 -4.28
C GLN A 101 -17.84 -5.53 -3.42
N HIS A 102 -17.64 -5.60 -2.11
CA HIS A 102 -18.16 -4.61 -1.16
C HIS A 102 -17.09 -3.66 -0.61
N ILE A 103 -15.81 -4.02 -0.68
CA ILE A 103 -14.71 -3.17 -0.19
C ILE A 103 -14.25 -2.26 -1.33
N GLU A 104 -14.25 -0.95 -1.09
CA GLU A 104 -13.61 -0.01 -2.00
C GLU A 104 -12.10 -0.26 -2.02
N PHE A 105 -11.49 -0.12 -3.20
CA PHE A 105 -10.07 -0.40 -3.42
C PHE A 105 -9.14 0.30 -2.43
N THR A 106 -9.46 1.54 -2.01
CA THR A 106 -8.68 2.34 -1.05
C THR A 106 -8.74 1.82 0.39
N HIS A 107 -9.71 0.95 0.70
CA HIS A 107 -9.97 0.42 2.04
C HIS A 107 -9.51 -1.04 2.21
N ILE A 108 -8.97 -1.66 1.16
CA ILE A 108 -8.37 -3.00 1.27
C ILE A 108 -7.08 -2.90 2.10
N ILE A 109 -7.00 -3.66 3.19
CA ILE A 109 -5.80 -3.71 4.03
C ILE A 109 -4.78 -4.66 3.37
N PRO A 110 -3.50 -4.31 3.21
CA PRO A 110 -2.49 -5.15 2.54
C PRO A 110 -2.39 -6.56 3.14
N ASP A 111 -2.41 -6.66 4.47
CA ASP A 111 -2.33 -7.95 5.18
C ASP A 111 -3.58 -8.81 4.95
N GLU A 112 -4.75 -8.18 4.84
CA GLU A 112 -5.99 -8.88 4.54
C GLU A 112 -5.98 -9.41 3.10
N LEU A 113 -5.54 -8.59 2.14
CA LEU A 113 -5.38 -9.01 0.75
C LEU A 113 -4.40 -10.18 0.62
N LYS A 114 -3.26 -10.10 1.32
CA LYS A 114 -2.29 -11.19 1.39
C LYS A 114 -2.92 -12.47 1.95
N SER A 115 -3.68 -12.36 3.04
CA SER A 115 -4.38 -13.52 3.60
C SER A 115 -5.37 -14.13 2.60
N MET A 116 -6.08 -13.32 1.81
CA MET A 116 -6.95 -13.84 0.75
C MET A 116 -6.16 -14.57 -0.35
N ILE A 117 -5.00 -14.03 -0.77
CA ILE A 117 -4.11 -14.67 -1.74
C ILE A 117 -3.64 -16.03 -1.23
N ASP A 118 -3.14 -16.08 0.01
CA ASP A 118 -2.65 -17.31 0.63
C ASP A 118 -3.76 -18.36 0.73
N ILE A 119 -4.96 -17.99 1.20
CA ILE A 119 -6.13 -18.88 1.27
C ILE A 119 -6.49 -19.42 -0.11
N VAL A 120 -6.54 -18.57 -1.14
CA VAL A 120 -6.88 -19.03 -2.50
C VAL A 120 -5.77 -19.92 -3.08
N GLY A 121 -4.51 -19.67 -2.72
CA GLY A 121 -3.38 -20.54 -3.02
C GLY A 121 -3.54 -21.94 -2.42
N ASP A 122 -3.99 -22.03 -1.17
CA ASP A 122 -4.28 -23.31 -0.50
C ASP A 122 -5.46 -24.03 -1.17
N LEU A 123 -6.53 -23.31 -1.52
CA LEU A 123 -7.68 -23.87 -2.24
C LEU A 123 -7.28 -24.42 -3.61
N LYS A 124 -6.42 -23.68 -4.34
CA LYS A 124 -5.85 -24.14 -5.61
C LYS A 124 -5.01 -25.39 -5.43
N SER A 125 -4.21 -25.47 -4.36
CA SER A 125 -3.41 -26.65 -4.01
C SER A 125 -4.28 -27.87 -3.66
N ALA A 126 -5.51 -27.63 -3.20
CA ALA A 126 -6.54 -28.66 -3.01
C ALA A 126 -7.31 -29.04 -4.30
N ASN A 127 -6.82 -28.64 -5.47
CA ASN A 127 -7.42 -28.86 -6.79
C ASN A 127 -8.80 -28.22 -6.98
N LEU A 128 -9.09 -27.09 -6.31
CA LEU A 128 -10.24 -26.27 -6.69
C LEU A 128 -9.88 -25.40 -7.88
N GLU A 129 -10.83 -25.23 -8.81
CA GLU A 129 -10.70 -24.40 -10.00
C GLU A 129 -10.90 -22.91 -9.67
N VAL A 130 -9.98 -22.37 -8.86
CA VAL A 130 -9.99 -20.98 -8.36
C VAL A 130 -8.87 -20.12 -8.95
N GLY A 131 -8.23 -20.58 -10.03
CA GLY A 131 -7.13 -19.85 -10.68
C GLY A 131 -7.51 -18.43 -11.12
N TRP A 132 -8.76 -18.22 -11.54
CA TRP A 132 -9.30 -16.91 -11.90
C TRP A 132 -9.38 -15.95 -10.71
N LEU A 133 -9.70 -16.47 -9.51
CA LEU A 133 -9.78 -15.66 -8.30
C LEU A 133 -8.39 -15.30 -7.80
N HIS A 134 -7.46 -16.26 -7.87
CA HIS A 134 -6.05 -16.01 -7.54
C HIS A 134 -5.47 -14.91 -8.43
N GLN A 135 -5.63 -15.03 -9.75
CA GLN A 135 -5.18 -14.00 -10.69
C GLN A 135 -5.80 -12.64 -10.37
N ARG A 136 -7.10 -12.60 -10.05
CA ARG A 136 -7.77 -11.35 -9.70
C ARG A 136 -7.18 -10.70 -8.45
N LEU A 137 -6.82 -11.49 -7.44
CA LEU A 137 -6.17 -10.99 -6.24
C LEU A 137 -4.75 -10.49 -6.52
N ASP A 138 -3.99 -11.17 -7.39
CA ASP A 138 -2.66 -10.73 -7.83
C ASP A 138 -2.74 -9.37 -8.56
N GLU A 139 -3.72 -9.19 -9.45
CA GLU A 139 -3.97 -7.91 -10.14
C GLU A 139 -4.30 -6.78 -9.17
N ILE A 140 -5.12 -7.05 -8.14
CA ILE A 140 -5.46 -6.07 -7.10
C ILE A 140 -4.22 -5.71 -6.28
N SER A 141 -3.40 -6.70 -5.93
CA SER A 141 -2.15 -6.49 -5.18
C SER A 141 -1.18 -5.59 -5.95
N GLU A 142 -1.02 -5.85 -7.25
CA GLU A 142 -0.16 -5.07 -8.11
C GLU A 142 -0.68 -3.64 -8.30
N ALA A 143 -1.99 -3.47 -8.51
CA ALA A 143 -2.60 -2.15 -8.58
C ALA A 143 -2.38 -1.35 -7.28
N MET A 144 -2.47 -2.01 -6.12
CA MET A 144 -2.26 -1.37 -4.82
C MET A 144 -0.81 -0.91 -4.64
N ARG A 145 0.14 -1.77 -5.03
CA ARG A 145 1.58 -1.44 -5.03
C ARG A 145 1.89 -0.23 -5.91
N LEU A 146 1.30 -0.18 -7.11
CA LEU A 146 1.47 0.93 -8.05
C LEU A 146 0.87 2.23 -7.52
N PHE A 147 -0.32 2.18 -6.93
CA PHE A 147 -0.98 3.34 -6.34
C PHE A 147 -0.15 3.95 -5.20
N MET A 148 0.34 3.12 -4.27
CA MET A 148 1.20 3.57 -3.18
C MET A 148 2.51 4.16 -3.70
N GLY A 149 3.15 3.49 -4.68
CA GLY A 149 4.38 3.98 -5.30
C GLY A 149 4.21 5.33 -6.01
N TYR A 150 3.09 5.52 -6.71
CA TYR A 150 2.74 6.78 -7.37
C TYR A 150 2.57 7.91 -6.37
N SER A 151 1.88 7.67 -5.25
CA SER A 151 1.70 8.67 -4.19
C SER A 151 3.03 9.18 -3.64
N THR A 152 3.94 8.26 -3.29
CA THR A 152 5.28 8.60 -2.77
C THR A 152 6.12 9.35 -3.81
N LEU A 153 6.09 8.91 -5.07
CA LEU A 153 6.82 9.57 -6.14
C LEU A 153 6.32 10.99 -6.37
N ASN A 154 5.01 11.20 -6.33
CA ASN A 154 4.42 12.53 -6.52
C ASN A 154 4.79 13.48 -5.38
N GLU A 155 4.80 13.01 -4.12
CA GLU A 155 5.27 13.80 -2.98
C GLU A 155 6.74 14.20 -3.12
N ALA A 156 7.61 13.25 -3.50
CA ALA A 156 9.03 13.53 -3.73
C ALA A 156 9.23 14.53 -4.87
N LYS A 157 8.47 14.39 -5.97
CA LYS A 157 8.49 15.32 -7.10
C LYS A 157 8.11 16.73 -6.68
N THR A 158 7.05 16.90 -5.89
CA THR A 158 6.63 18.20 -5.37
C THR A 158 7.72 18.86 -4.54
N LYS A 159 8.37 18.11 -3.62
CA LYS A 159 9.48 18.64 -2.80
C LYS A 159 10.66 19.10 -3.66
N ILE A 160 11.02 18.34 -4.69
CA ILE A 160 12.11 18.71 -5.59
C ILE A 160 11.79 20.02 -6.31
N ILE A 161 10.57 20.17 -6.84
CA ILE A 161 10.13 21.39 -7.51
C ILE A 161 10.24 22.59 -6.57
N GLU A 162 9.74 22.47 -5.33
CA GLU A 162 9.80 23.56 -4.34
C GLU A 162 11.24 23.95 -3.95
N VAL A 163 12.15 22.99 -3.88
CA VAL A 163 13.57 23.25 -3.59
C VAL A 163 14.23 23.93 -4.79
N THR A 164 14.01 23.43 -6.00
CA THR A 164 14.56 24.03 -7.22
C THR A 164 14.10 25.48 -7.40
N GLU A 165 12.81 25.76 -7.23
CA GLU A 165 12.28 27.13 -7.32
C GLU A 165 12.90 28.07 -6.28
N ARG A 166 13.20 27.56 -5.08
CA ARG A 166 13.87 28.34 -4.03
C ARG A 166 15.32 28.63 -4.39
N GLU A 167 16.05 27.63 -4.85
CA GLU A 167 17.45 27.75 -5.26
C GLU A 167 17.61 28.69 -6.46
N GLU A 168 16.69 28.62 -7.44
CA GLU A 168 16.66 29.55 -8.57
C GLU A 168 16.46 31.01 -8.12
N LYS A 169 15.56 31.23 -7.16
CA LYS A 169 15.32 32.57 -6.60
C LYS A 169 16.52 33.11 -5.83
N GLU A 170 17.18 32.27 -5.05
CA GLU A 170 18.39 32.64 -4.30
C GLU A 170 19.56 32.94 -5.25
N LEU A 171 19.74 32.13 -6.28
CA LEU A 171 20.73 32.37 -7.33
C LEU A 171 20.50 33.71 -8.04
N GLU A 172 19.25 34.06 -8.33
CA GLU A 172 18.92 35.36 -8.94
C GLU A 172 19.24 36.53 -7.99
N GLY A 173 19.01 36.35 -6.69
CA GLY A 173 19.44 37.29 -5.65
C GLY A 173 20.96 37.52 -5.67
N TYR A 174 21.75 36.45 -5.68
CA TYR A 174 23.21 36.56 -5.74
C TYR A 174 23.73 37.19 -7.03
N LYS A 175 23.09 36.92 -8.18
CA LYS A 175 23.43 37.59 -9.44
C LYS A 175 23.19 39.10 -9.36
N ALA A 176 22.08 39.53 -8.77
CA ALA A 176 21.79 40.95 -8.58
C ALA A 176 22.81 41.62 -7.65
N GLU A 177 23.18 40.98 -6.54
CA GLU A 177 24.21 41.48 -5.62
C GLU A 177 25.58 41.59 -6.29
N MET A 178 25.95 40.59 -7.10
CA MET A 178 27.21 40.58 -7.86
C MET A 178 27.30 41.79 -8.81
N LEU A 179 26.23 42.11 -9.54
CA LEU A 179 26.18 43.27 -10.43
C LEU A 179 26.38 44.59 -9.66
N MET A 180 25.73 44.73 -8.50
CA MET A 180 25.89 45.92 -7.63
C MET A 180 27.32 46.06 -7.10
N LEU A 181 27.97 44.95 -6.74
CA LEU A 181 29.37 44.97 -6.31
C LEU A 181 30.32 45.30 -7.46
N GLN A 182 30.06 44.77 -8.65
CA GLN A 182 30.85 45.05 -9.85
C GLN A 182 30.80 46.54 -10.21
N GLU A 183 29.62 47.17 -10.15
CA GLU A 183 29.48 48.62 -10.37
C GLU A 183 30.30 49.43 -9.34
N LYS A 184 30.25 49.04 -8.07
CA LYS A 184 31.04 49.69 -7.01
C LYS A 184 32.55 49.56 -7.26
N ILE A 185 33.02 48.39 -7.71
CA ILE A 185 34.43 48.16 -8.04
C ILE A 185 34.85 49.12 -9.15
N CYS A 186 34.11 49.19 -10.26
CA CYS A 186 34.42 50.10 -11.36
C CYS A 186 34.49 51.57 -10.89
N SER A 187 33.55 52.01 -10.05
CA SER A 187 33.58 53.38 -9.49
C SER A 187 34.82 53.66 -8.64
N VAL A 188 35.29 52.69 -7.87
CA VAL A 188 36.50 52.81 -7.04
C VAL A 188 37.75 52.81 -7.92
N GLU A 189 37.80 51.97 -8.95
CA GLU A 189 38.89 51.93 -9.92
C GLU A 189 39.06 53.28 -10.64
N ASP A 190 37.96 53.90 -11.10
CA ASP A 190 37.97 55.22 -11.74
C ASP A 190 38.51 56.31 -10.80
N LYS A 191 38.05 56.32 -9.54
CA LYS A 191 38.52 57.28 -8.52
C LYS A 191 40.01 57.08 -8.21
N LEU A 192 40.47 55.84 -8.16
CA LEU A 192 41.87 55.51 -7.93
C LEU A 192 42.74 56.00 -9.10
N ALA A 193 42.32 55.75 -10.34
CA ALA A 193 43.01 56.23 -11.54
C ALA A 193 43.11 57.77 -11.55
N ALA A 194 42.01 58.47 -11.28
CA ALA A 194 41.98 59.92 -11.19
C ALA A 194 42.91 60.46 -10.09
N THR A 195 42.96 59.78 -8.94
CA THR A 195 43.82 60.18 -7.81
C THR A 195 45.30 59.97 -8.12
N LYS A 196 45.67 58.83 -8.75
CA LYS A 196 47.04 58.57 -9.22
C LYS A 196 47.51 59.64 -10.21
N ALA A 197 46.69 59.97 -11.21
CA ALA A 197 47.00 61.02 -12.18
C ALA A 197 47.18 62.40 -11.53
N ARG A 198 46.42 62.72 -10.47
CA ARG A 198 46.60 63.96 -9.69
C ARG A 198 47.92 63.94 -8.90
N ALA A 199 48.27 62.81 -8.28
CA ALA A 199 49.50 62.65 -7.53
C ALA A 199 50.75 62.81 -8.42
N GLU A 200 50.73 62.22 -9.62
CA GLU A 200 51.79 62.37 -10.62
C GLU A 200 52.01 63.84 -11.02
N LYS A 201 50.93 64.57 -11.35
CA LYS A 201 50.99 66.00 -11.66
C LYS A 201 51.55 66.85 -10.52
N LEU A 202 51.22 66.53 -9.27
CA LEU A 202 51.75 67.20 -8.08
C LEU A 202 53.25 66.94 -7.93
N ASN A 203 53.68 65.69 -8.12
CA ASN A 203 55.09 65.31 -8.06
C ASN A 203 55.93 66.02 -9.12
N GLU A 204 55.44 66.09 -10.37
CA GLU A 204 56.09 66.85 -11.44
C GLU A 204 56.23 68.34 -11.11
N LYS A 205 55.17 68.97 -10.60
CA LYS A 205 55.22 70.37 -10.16
C LYS A 205 56.23 70.57 -9.03
N ASN A 206 56.31 69.64 -8.08
CA ASN A 206 57.26 69.72 -6.98
C ASN A 206 58.71 69.60 -7.47
N LYS A 207 59.00 68.63 -8.36
CA LYS A 207 60.32 68.53 -9.01
C LYS A 207 60.72 69.82 -9.73
N LYS A 208 59.81 70.42 -10.50
CA LYS A 208 60.05 71.72 -11.18
C LYS A 208 60.38 72.83 -10.19
N LYS A 209 59.63 72.95 -9.09
CA LYS A 209 59.90 73.93 -8.03
C LYS A 209 61.26 73.69 -7.37
N GLN A 210 61.60 72.43 -7.09
CA GLN A 210 62.89 72.08 -6.47
C GLN A 210 64.07 72.46 -7.36
N ILE A 211 63.98 72.20 -8.66
CA ILE A 211 65.00 72.60 -9.65
C ILE A 211 65.13 74.13 -9.71
N HIS A 212 64.00 74.84 -9.78
CA HIS A 212 64.02 76.31 -9.79
C HIS A 212 64.68 76.88 -8.53
N LEU A 213 64.38 76.31 -7.36
CA LEU A 213 64.97 76.73 -6.08
C LEU A 213 66.48 76.47 -6.06
N SER A 214 66.94 75.32 -6.56
CA SER A 214 68.38 75.01 -6.61
C SER A 214 69.11 75.98 -7.53
N VAL A 215 68.56 76.29 -8.71
CA VAL A 215 69.14 77.28 -9.62
C VAL A 215 69.27 78.64 -8.92
N TYR A 216 68.22 79.10 -8.24
CA TYR A 216 68.24 80.39 -7.54
C TYR A 216 69.32 80.47 -6.45
N CYS A 217 69.52 79.40 -5.69
CA CYS A 217 70.56 79.32 -4.67
C CYS A 217 71.98 79.22 -5.24
N TYR A 218 72.17 78.73 -6.47
CA TYR A 218 73.49 78.65 -7.11
C TYR A 218 73.99 79.98 -7.69
N PHE A 219 73.09 80.95 -7.94
CA PHE A 219 73.41 82.25 -8.53
C PHE A 219 73.37 83.43 -7.52
N SER A 220 73.14 83.15 -6.23
CA SER A 220 73.17 84.13 -5.12
C SER A 220 74.45 83.97 -4.30
#